data_AF-A0A521JSH0-F1
#
_entry.id   AF-A0A521JSH0-F1
#
_cell.length_a   1.000
_cell.length_b   1.000
_cell.length_c   1.000
_cell.angle_alpha   90.00
_cell.angle_beta   90.00
_cell.angle_gamma   90.00
#
_symmetry.space_group_name_H-M   'P 1'
#
loop_
_entity.id
_entity.type
_entity.pdbx_description
1 polymer ?
#
loop_
_entity_poly.entity_id
_entity_poly.type
_entity_poly.pdbx_seq_one_letter_code
_entity_poly.pdbx_strand_id
1 'polypeptide(L)'
;MAYKKIIPLLNTEGEIGANIIRLAREYSDRGADELLIYNFSKDENSGEEFLKLSKQIARSIDIPLIIGYYVRNFEDAKRAFYTGASGILLSHALLNSADLIKEISGRFGENKIYLDIDQSVFMDYDNIYEQCKILGIGTILIHYEDSSEAFISKISKSQLAIIIRDNLKNNDIRYLLEMPNVIGITTDFFINKDIMKAKQALRQENIKVNVFESKLPFSEFKLNNNGLIPVITQDYRTGEVLMLAYMNEEAYNRTITQGQMTYFSRSRNALWIKGETSGNYQYVKEIFLDCDNDTLLAKVIPSGPACHTGNKSCFYTSLIEKEYKMINTYHILEDVYDVIMDRMKNPKEGSYTNYLFDKGIDKILKKCGEEAAEIIIAAKNPETGELRYE
;
A
#
# COMPACT_ATOMS: atom_id res chain seq x y z
N MET A 1 21.34 0.01 -6.54
CA MET A 1 20.64 1.21 -7.06
C MET A 1 19.14 1.01 -6.94
N ALA A 2 18.45 1.94 -6.27
CA ALA A 2 16.99 1.95 -6.16
C ALA A 2 16.34 2.15 -7.54
N TYR A 3 15.13 1.65 -7.73
CA TYR A 3 14.34 1.90 -8.94
C TYR A 3 13.67 3.30 -8.86
N LYS A 4 13.28 3.82 -10.02
CA LYS A 4 12.50 5.05 -10.18
C LYS A 4 11.02 4.77 -9.89
N LYS A 5 10.38 5.67 -9.15
CA LYS A 5 9.00 5.51 -8.67
C LYS A 5 7.99 6.25 -9.56
N ILE A 6 6.83 5.64 -9.77
CA ILE A 6 5.62 6.33 -10.25
C ILE A 6 4.65 6.46 -9.08
N ILE A 7 4.35 7.70 -8.70
CA ILE A 7 3.58 8.05 -7.51
C ILE A 7 2.31 8.80 -7.95
N PRO A 8 1.16 8.15 -8.09
CA PRO A 8 -0.06 8.87 -8.43
C PRO A 8 -0.42 9.91 -7.37
N LEU A 9 -0.95 11.03 -7.83
CA LEU A 9 -1.34 12.17 -7.03
C LEU A 9 -2.86 12.30 -6.98
N LEU A 10 -3.41 12.48 -5.78
CA LEU A 10 -4.83 12.78 -5.57
C LEU A 10 -5.00 14.03 -4.71
N ASN A 11 -5.63 15.05 -5.28
CA ASN A 11 -6.24 16.11 -4.48
C ASN A 11 -7.54 15.57 -3.87
N THR A 12 -7.74 15.79 -2.58
CA THR A 12 -8.95 15.33 -1.87
C THR A 12 -9.89 16.46 -1.49
N GLU A 13 -9.51 17.71 -1.77
CA GLU A 13 -10.31 18.89 -1.48
C GLU A 13 -11.59 18.91 -2.34
N GLY A 14 -12.75 18.96 -1.69
CA GLY A 14 -14.06 19.01 -2.37
C GLY A 14 -14.49 17.71 -3.04
N GLU A 15 -13.76 16.61 -2.83
CA GLU A 15 -14.01 15.32 -3.49
C GLU A 15 -14.82 14.34 -2.62
N ILE A 16 -15.55 13.43 -3.28
CA ILE A 16 -16.31 12.38 -2.59
C ILE A 16 -15.34 11.29 -2.11
N GLY A 17 -15.21 11.10 -0.79
CA GLY A 17 -14.23 10.16 -0.20
C GLY A 17 -14.30 8.73 -0.76
N ALA A 18 -15.49 8.21 -1.09
CA ALA A 18 -15.64 6.89 -1.70
C ALA A 18 -14.94 6.78 -3.08
N ASN A 19 -14.95 7.85 -3.88
CA ASN A 19 -14.27 7.89 -5.17
C ASN A 19 -12.75 7.88 -4.99
N ILE A 20 -12.24 8.63 -4.02
CA ILE A 20 -10.81 8.67 -3.70
C ILE A 20 -10.32 7.30 -3.22
N ILE A 21 -11.07 6.62 -2.34
CA ILE A 21 -10.71 5.26 -1.88
C ILE A 21 -10.68 4.28 -3.04
N ARG A 22 -11.67 4.34 -3.95
CA ARG A 22 -11.70 3.48 -5.14
C ARG A 22 -10.47 3.70 -6.02
N LEU A 23 -10.16 4.96 -6.32
CA LEU A 23 -9.02 5.32 -7.16
C LEU A 23 -7.68 4.97 -6.51
N ALA A 24 -7.55 5.14 -5.20
CA ALA A 24 -6.39 4.70 -4.44
C ALA A 24 -6.14 3.19 -4.54
N ARG A 25 -7.20 2.38 -4.44
CA ARG A 25 -7.12 0.92 -4.66
C ARG A 25 -6.70 0.59 -6.08
N GLU A 26 -7.32 1.23 -7.07
CA GLU A 26 -6.97 1.03 -8.48
C GLU A 26 -5.49 1.32 -8.75
N TYR A 27 -4.92 2.37 -8.15
CA TYR A 27 -3.49 2.64 -8.25
C TYR A 27 -2.62 1.57 -7.57
N SER A 28 -2.96 1.17 -6.36
CA SER A 28 -2.27 0.10 -5.61
C SER A 28 -2.23 -1.21 -6.40
N ASP A 29 -3.35 -1.55 -7.02
CA ASP A 29 -3.54 -2.78 -7.78
C ASP A 29 -2.85 -2.75 -9.16
N ARG A 30 -2.75 -1.56 -9.77
CA ARG A 30 -2.18 -1.37 -11.12
C ARG A 30 -0.71 -0.98 -11.14
N GLY A 31 0.00 -1.19 -10.04
CA GLY A 31 1.45 -1.09 -9.99
C GLY A 31 2.01 0.29 -9.69
N ALA A 32 1.25 1.18 -9.05
CA ALA A 32 1.85 2.35 -8.41
C ALA A 32 2.90 1.94 -7.37
N ASP A 33 3.94 2.75 -7.20
CA ASP A 33 4.98 2.46 -6.21
C ASP A 33 4.63 3.00 -4.83
N GLU A 34 3.99 4.17 -4.80
CA GLU A 34 3.50 4.89 -3.63
C GLU A 34 2.25 5.66 -4.06
N LEU A 35 1.46 6.15 -3.11
CA LEU A 35 0.33 7.04 -3.35
C LEU A 35 0.56 8.35 -2.62
N LEU A 36 0.38 9.49 -3.30
CA LEU A 36 0.37 10.80 -2.67
C LEU A 36 -1.05 11.35 -2.67
N ILE A 37 -1.59 11.61 -1.48
CA ILE A 37 -2.84 12.34 -1.32
C ILE A 37 -2.56 13.65 -0.61
N TYR A 38 -3.30 14.71 -0.91
CA TYR A 38 -3.13 15.96 -0.17
C TYR A 38 -4.43 16.71 0.05
N ASN A 39 -4.44 17.46 1.14
CA ASN A 39 -5.36 18.53 1.45
C ASN A 39 -4.65 19.52 2.39
N PHE A 40 -4.37 20.71 1.90
CA PHE A 40 -3.68 21.76 2.65
C PHE A 40 -4.65 22.79 3.27
N SER A 41 -5.94 22.45 3.37
CA SER A 41 -6.92 23.30 4.03
C SER A 41 -6.49 23.64 5.46
N LYS A 42 -6.64 24.92 5.82
CA LYS A 42 -6.38 25.42 7.18
C LYS A 42 -7.58 25.23 8.12
N ASP A 43 -8.72 24.81 7.57
CA ASP A 43 -9.94 24.55 8.32
C ASP A 43 -9.83 23.22 9.10
N GLU A 44 -10.17 23.26 10.39
CA GLU A 44 -10.02 22.11 11.29
C GLU A 44 -10.92 20.94 10.92
N ASN A 45 -12.17 21.22 10.52
CA ASN A 45 -13.13 20.19 10.15
C ASN A 45 -12.67 19.47 8.88
N SER A 46 -12.26 20.24 7.87
CA SER A 46 -11.68 19.74 6.63
C SER A 46 -10.44 18.87 6.91
N GLY A 47 -9.58 19.31 7.83
CA GLY A 47 -8.41 18.54 8.25
C GLY A 47 -8.78 17.23 8.95
N GLU A 48 -9.79 17.23 9.81
CA GLU A 48 -10.25 16.00 10.48
C GLU A 48 -10.89 15.01 9.51
N GLU A 49 -11.72 15.48 8.58
CA GLU A 49 -12.30 14.67 7.51
C GLU A 49 -11.21 14.04 6.63
N PHE A 50 -10.21 14.85 6.26
CA PHE A 50 -9.07 14.37 5.48
C PHE A 50 -8.27 13.29 6.22
N LEU A 51 -8.01 13.44 7.52
CA LEU A 51 -7.32 12.41 8.32
C LEU A 51 -8.15 11.12 8.45
N LYS A 52 -9.48 11.22 8.58
CA LYS A 52 -10.39 10.06 8.59
C LYS A 52 -10.34 9.32 7.25
N LEU A 53 -10.44 10.05 6.14
CA LEU A 53 -10.32 9.51 4.78
C LEU A 53 -8.95 8.85 4.56
N SER A 54 -7.88 9.52 4.97
CA SER A 54 -6.51 9.01 4.86
C SER A 54 -6.33 7.68 5.58
N LYS A 55 -6.90 7.53 6.78
CA LYS A 55 -6.88 6.28 7.55
C LYS A 55 -7.65 5.15 6.85
N GLN A 56 -8.76 5.47 6.18
CA GLN A 56 -9.50 4.50 5.37
C GLN A 56 -8.70 4.07 4.14
N ILE A 57 -8.04 5.02 3.47
CA ILE A 57 -7.17 4.74 2.31
C ILE A 57 -6.01 3.84 2.71
N ALA A 58 -5.26 4.18 3.76
CA ALA A 58 -4.11 3.42 4.26
C ALA A 58 -4.44 1.96 4.60
N ARG A 59 -5.67 1.70 5.07
CA ARG A 59 -6.15 0.33 5.35
C ARG A 59 -6.56 -0.46 4.11
N SER A 60 -6.71 0.22 2.98
CA SER A 60 -7.29 -0.35 1.76
C SER A 60 -6.27 -0.60 0.65
N ILE A 61 -5.12 0.05 0.72
CA ILE A 61 -4.00 -0.11 -0.20
C ILE A 61 -2.85 -0.85 0.48
N ASP A 62 -1.90 -1.34 -0.31
CA ASP A 62 -0.72 -2.05 0.19
C ASP A 62 0.60 -1.46 -0.28
N ILE A 63 0.54 -0.25 -0.83
CA ILE A 63 1.67 0.60 -1.17
C ILE A 63 1.82 1.73 -0.13
N PRO A 64 3.02 2.30 0.03
CA PRO A 64 3.23 3.43 0.94
C PRO A 64 2.33 4.64 0.60
N LEU A 65 1.71 5.21 1.63
CA LEU A 65 0.89 6.43 1.53
C LEU A 65 1.68 7.65 2.00
N ILE A 66 1.78 8.69 1.17
CA ILE A 66 2.29 10.01 1.55
C ILE A 66 1.10 10.95 1.66
N ILE A 67 1.07 11.76 2.72
CA ILE A 67 -0.02 12.70 2.99
C ILE A 67 0.49 14.13 2.99
N GLY A 68 0.03 14.96 2.06
CA GLY A 68 0.16 16.41 2.13
C GLY A 68 -0.88 17.02 3.05
N TYR A 69 -0.43 17.60 4.16
CA TYR A 69 -1.32 18.09 5.21
C TYR A 69 -0.81 19.40 5.80
N TYR A 70 -1.72 20.30 6.16
CA TYR A 70 -1.37 21.52 6.90
C TYR A 70 -1.12 21.19 8.38
N VAL A 71 0.16 21.22 8.78
CA VAL A 71 0.60 20.89 10.14
C VAL A 71 0.83 22.17 10.94
N ARG A 72 -0.03 22.45 11.93
CA ARG A 72 0.09 23.66 12.79
C ARG A 72 0.99 23.45 13.99
N ASN A 73 1.00 22.23 14.51
CA ASN A 73 1.74 21.83 15.68
C ASN A 73 2.14 20.35 15.56
N PHE A 74 2.91 19.87 16.52
CA PHE A 74 3.42 18.51 16.51
C PHE A 74 2.30 17.44 16.57
N GLU A 75 1.20 17.71 17.28
CA GLU A 75 0.08 16.76 17.40
C GLU A 75 -0.62 16.55 16.05
N ASP A 76 -0.74 17.59 15.21
CA ASP A 76 -1.27 17.46 13.84
C ASP A 76 -0.41 16.50 13.00
N ALA A 77 0.92 16.59 13.07
CA ALA A 77 1.82 15.66 12.37
C ALA A 77 1.69 14.23 12.90
N LYS A 78 1.60 14.08 14.22
CA LYS A 78 1.40 12.76 14.86
C LYS A 78 0.08 12.12 14.42
N ARG A 79 -1.02 12.89 14.37
CA ARG A 79 -2.31 12.44 13.86
C ARG A 79 -2.21 11.99 12.40
N ALA A 80 -1.49 12.74 11.55
CA ALA A 80 -1.25 12.36 10.17
C ALA A 80 -0.48 11.02 10.06
N PHE A 81 0.60 10.82 10.81
CA PHE A 81 1.28 9.52 10.85
C PHE A 81 0.39 8.38 11.38
N TYR A 82 -0.45 8.64 12.38
CA TYR A 82 -1.35 7.64 12.97
C TYR A 82 -2.50 7.19 12.05
N THR A 83 -2.67 7.83 10.90
CA THR A 83 -3.53 7.30 9.84
C THR A 83 -2.94 6.04 9.19
N GLY A 84 -1.63 5.80 9.35
CA GLY A 84 -0.86 4.79 8.61
C GLY A 84 0.03 5.39 7.52
N ALA A 85 0.16 6.72 7.46
CA ALA A 85 1.02 7.40 6.50
C ALA A 85 2.48 6.96 6.63
N SER A 86 3.08 6.67 5.48
CA SER A 86 4.51 6.37 5.36
C SER A 86 5.39 7.62 5.36
N GLY A 87 4.80 8.80 5.14
CA GLY A 87 5.47 10.11 5.13
C GLY A 87 4.47 11.26 5.09
N ILE A 88 4.91 12.46 5.46
CA ILE A 88 4.13 13.71 5.39
C ILE A 88 4.81 14.67 4.43
N LEU A 89 4.00 15.26 3.55
CA LEU A 89 4.39 16.32 2.64
C LEU A 89 3.99 17.68 3.22
N LEU A 90 4.98 18.55 3.40
CA LEU A 90 4.83 19.90 3.92
C LEU A 90 5.01 20.90 2.77
N SER A 91 4.00 21.75 2.55
CA SER A 91 4.11 22.83 1.56
C SER A 91 5.04 23.93 2.06
N HIS A 92 6.04 24.28 1.23
CA HIS A 92 6.96 25.39 1.48
C HIS A 92 6.20 26.69 1.80
N ALA A 93 5.11 26.97 1.08
CA ALA A 93 4.27 28.15 1.27
C ALA A 93 3.51 28.17 2.61
N LEU A 94 3.42 27.04 3.30
CA LEU A 94 2.65 26.85 4.53
C LEU A 94 3.51 26.42 5.72
N LEU A 95 4.84 26.45 5.59
CA LEU A 95 5.74 26.12 6.70
C LEU A 95 5.57 27.13 7.84
N ASN A 96 5.26 26.62 9.03
CA ASN A 96 4.99 27.46 10.19
C ASN A 96 6.27 27.80 10.99
N SER A 97 7.07 26.77 11.34
CA SER A 97 8.28 26.95 12.16
C SER A 97 9.33 25.88 11.85
N ALA A 98 10.59 26.30 11.75
CA ALA A 98 11.75 25.42 11.60
C ALA A 98 11.88 24.41 12.76
N ASP A 99 11.60 24.86 13.99
CA ASP A 99 11.71 24.01 15.18
C ASP A 99 10.65 22.90 15.18
N LEU A 100 9.45 23.21 14.69
CA LEU A 100 8.39 22.21 14.52
C LEU A 100 8.83 21.10 13.55
N ILE A 101 9.43 21.45 12.41
CA ILE A 101 9.89 20.46 11.43
C ILE A 101 10.98 19.57 12.03
N LYS A 102 11.93 20.16 12.77
CA LYS A 102 12.97 19.42 13.50
C LYS A 102 12.39 18.48 14.55
N GLU A 103 11.40 18.93 15.29
CA GLU A 103 10.72 18.11 16.30
C GLU A 103 10.02 16.90 15.66
N ILE A 104 9.28 17.13 14.58
CA ILE A 104 8.61 16.06 13.82
C ILE A 104 9.65 15.09 13.25
N SER A 105 10.70 15.60 12.60
CA SER A 105 11.76 14.78 12.03
C SER A 105 12.51 13.98 13.10
N GLY A 106 12.83 14.59 14.24
CA GLY A 106 13.48 13.91 15.37
C GLY A 106 12.63 12.76 15.94
N ARG A 107 11.29 12.87 15.90
CA ARG A 107 10.39 11.80 16.37
C ARG A 107 10.20 10.68 15.35
N PHE A 108 9.96 11.02 14.08
CA PHE A 108 9.50 10.06 13.07
C PHE A 108 10.59 9.63 12.07
N GLY A 109 11.68 10.40 11.98
CA GLY A 109 12.81 10.17 11.08
C GLY A 109 12.78 11.06 9.83
N GLU A 110 13.95 11.49 9.39
CA GLU A 110 14.10 12.45 8.27
C GLU A 110 13.53 11.96 6.93
N ASN A 111 13.65 10.66 6.67
CA ASN A 111 13.13 10.03 5.45
C ASN A 111 11.59 10.00 5.38
N LYS A 112 10.91 10.49 6.41
CA LYS A 112 9.45 10.58 6.50
C LYS A 112 8.91 11.96 6.15
N ILE A 113 9.78 12.96 5.99
CA ILE A 113 9.39 14.35 5.77
C ILE A 113 9.75 14.78 4.36
N TYR A 114 8.74 15.27 3.64
CA TYR A 114 8.83 15.71 2.27
C TYR A 114 8.54 17.21 2.21
N LEU A 115 9.29 17.95 1.40
CA LEU A 115 9.04 19.37 1.14
C LEU A 115 8.43 19.54 -0.26
N ASP A 116 7.24 20.13 -0.34
CA ASP A 116 6.57 20.53 -1.58
C ASP A 116 6.93 21.97 -1.92
N ILE A 117 7.52 22.21 -3.09
CA ILE A 117 8.04 23.53 -3.49
C ILE A 117 7.91 23.76 -5.00
N ASP A 118 7.60 25.00 -5.38
CA ASP A 118 7.61 25.42 -6.79
C ASP A 118 9.04 25.50 -7.35
N GLN A 119 9.25 25.15 -8.63
CA GLN A 119 10.58 25.19 -9.24
C GLN A 119 11.21 26.58 -9.18
N SER A 120 10.45 27.63 -9.47
CA SER A 120 10.91 29.02 -9.33
C SER A 120 11.48 29.33 -7.94
N VAL A 121 10.74 28.99 -6.88
CA VAL A 121 11.19 29.19 -5.48
C VAL A 121 12.39 28.31 -5.16
N PHE A 122 12.39 27.06 -5.61
CA PHE A 122 13.53 26.16 -5.47
C PHE A 122 14.79 26.73 -6.14
N MET A 123 14.65 27.39 -7.30
CA MET A 123 15.76 27.99 -8.03
C MET A 123 16.35 29.21 -7.31
N ASP A 124 15.50 30.04 -6.71
CA ASP A 124 15.92 31.24 -5.97
C ASP A 124 16.58 30.93 -4.62
N TYR A 125 16.33 29.74 -4.07
CA TYR A 125 16.81 29.35 -2.74
C TYR A 125 18.15 28.59 -2.80
N ASP A 126 19.28 29.28 -2.63
CA ASP A 126 20.61 28.69 -2.80
C ASP A 126 20.95 27.60 -1.77
N ASN A 127 20.59 27.81 -0.49
CA ASN A 127 20.96 26.93 0.63
C ASN A 127 19.86 25.90 0.97
N ILE A 128 19.01 25.56 0.00
CA ILE A 128 17.83 24.70 0.25
C ILE A 128 18.23 23.32 0.75
N TYR A 129 19.33 22.77 0.26
CA TYR A 129 19.81 21.45 0.66
C TYR A 129 20.33 21.44 2.09
N GLU A 130 21.15 22.43 2.47
CA GLU A 130 21.64 22.59 3.84
C GLU A 130 20.48 22.81 4.80
N GLN A 131 19.52 23.64 4.43
CA GLN A 131 18.36 23.92 5.27
C GLN A 131 17.50 22.66 5.44
N CYS A 132 17.16 21.95 4.37
CA CYS A 132 16.42 20.70 4.45
C CYS A 132 17.13 19.69 5.36
N LYS A 133 18.45 19.56 5.24
CA LYS A 133 19.25 18.69 6.12
C LYS A 133 19.20 19.12 7.59
N ILE A 134 19.31 20.42 7.88
CA ILE A 134 19.21 20.96 9.24
C ILE A 134 17.82 20.71 9.85
N LEU A 135 16.78 20.79 9.03
CA LEU A 135 15.39 20.55 9.44
C LEU A 135 15.05 19.06 9.51
N GLY A 136 15.88 18.19 8.93
CA GLY A 136 15.61 16.76 8.81
C GLY A 136 14.52 16.44 7.78
N ILE A 137 14.54 17.13 6.64
CA ILE A 137 13.72 16.84 5.46
C ILE A 137 14.52 15.94 4.53
N GLY A 138 14.00 14.73 4.23
CA GLY A 138 14.71 13.73 3.42
C GLY A 138 14.45 13.81 1.91
N THR A 139 13.30 14.37 1.50
CA THR A 139 12.89 14.41 0.08
C THR A 139 12.32 15.77 -0.30
N ILE A 140 12.70 16.27 -1.47
CA ILE A 140 12.14 17.49 -2.07
C ILE A 140 11.27 17.08 -3.25
N LEU A 141 10.00 17.50 -3.23
CA LEU A 141 9.04 17.38 -4.31
C LEU A 141 8.94 18.75 -5.01
N ILE A 142 9.35 18.80 -6.28
CA ILE A 142 9.45 20.03 -7.06
C ILE A 142 8.31 20.10 -8.07
N HIS A 143 7.55 21.19 -8.10
CA HIS A 143 6.59 21.47 -9.18
C HIS A 143 7.36 21.89 -10.42
N TYR A 144 7.42 21.01 -11.41
CA TYR A 144 8.25 21.21 -12.58
C TYR A 144 7.65 22.24 -13.54
N GLU A 145 8.49 23.14 -14.03
CA GLU A 145 8.15 24.21 -14.96
C GLU A 145 8.94 24.05 -16.28
N ASP A 146 10.27 23.91 -16.20
CA ASP A 146 11.17 23.77 -17.35
C ASP A 146 12.43 22.95 -17.03
N SER A 147 13.16 22.57 -18.08
CA SER A 147 14.42 21.83 -17.99
C SER A 147 15.64 22.67 -18.37
N SER A 148 15.69 23.91 -17.92
CA SER A 148 16.86 24.77 -18.09
C SER A 148 18.14 24.08 -17.55
N GLU A 149 19.26 24.36 -18.21
CA GLU A 149 20.57 23.82 -17.78
C GLU A 149 20.89 24.20 -16.32
N ALA A 150 20.44 25.38 -15.89
CA ALA A 150 20.55 25.83 -14.51
C ALA A 150 19.79 24.90 -13.53
N PHE A 151 18.54 24.53 -13.86
CA PHE A 151 17.75 23.61 -13.05
C PHE A 151 18.40 22.23 -12.97
N ILE A 152 18.77 21.65 -14.11
CA ILE A 152 19.45 20.33 -14.17
C ILE A 152 20.75 20.35 -13.38
N SER A 153 21.55 21.41 -13.52
CA SER A 153 22.79 21.61 -12.76
C SER A 153 22.52 21.71 -11.26
N LYS A 154 21.46 22.40 -10.84
CA LYS A 154 21.09 22.54 -9.43
C LYS A 154 20.69 21.19 -8.83
N ILE A 155 19.77 20.45 -9.44
CA ILE A 155 19.31 19.14 -8.93
C ILE A 155 20.42 18.09 -8.93
N SER A 156 21.37 18.15 -9.88
CA SER A 156 22.52 17.24 -9.93
C SER A 156 23.44 17.31 -8.71
N LYS A 157 23.45 18.45 -8.02
CA LYS A 157 24.23 18.68 -6.79
C LYS A 157 23.49 18.25 -5.53
N SER A 158 22.21 17.91 -5.62
CA SER A 158 21.40 17.51 -4.47
C SER A 158 21.95 16.24 -3.82
N GLN A 159 22.05 16.26 -2.49
CA GLN A 159 22.28 15.06 -1.68
C GLN A 159 20.96 14.44 -1.17
N LEU A 160 19.83 15.12 -1.42
CA LEU A 160 18.49 14.69 -1.05
C LEU A 160 17.80 14.03 -2.23
N ALA A 161 16.85 13.15 -1.92
CA ALA A 161 15.97 12.57 -2.91
C ALA A 161 15.10 13.65 -3.55
N ILE A 162 14.95 13.61 -4.88
CA ILE A 162 14.09 14.53 -5.62
C ILE A 162 12.92 13.77 -6.25
N ILE A 163 11.71 14.29 -6.10
CA ILE A 163 10.52 13.84 -6.81
C ILE A 163 10.05 15.00 -7.69
N ILE A 164 9.75 14.72 -8.95
CA ILE A 164 9.21 15.71 -9.87
C ILE A 164 7.69 15.61 -9.90
N ARG A 165 6.99 16.71 -9.64
CA ARG A 165 5.55 16.83 -9.87
C ARG A 165 5.29 17.45 -11.23
N ASP A 166 4.59 16.71 -12.08
CA ASP A 166 4.21 17.16 -13.42
C ASP A 166 2.88 16.51 -13.84
N ASN A 167 2.10 17.18 -14.70
CA ASN A 167 0.82 16.64 -15.19
C ASN A 167 0.96 15.71 -16.42
N LEU A 168 2.17 15.57 -16.95
CA LEU A 168 2.56 14.76 -18.11
C LEU A 168 1.73 15.04 -19.38
N LYS A 169 1.17 16.24 -19.52
CA LYS A 169 0.45 16.64 -20.74
C LYS A 169 1.41 16.98 -21.87
N ASN A 170 2.51 17.63 -21.54
CA ASN A 170 3.49 18.16 -22.50
C ASN A 170 4.91 17.60 -22.32
N ASN A 171 5.14 16.82 -21.26
CA ASN A 171 6.45 16.30 -20.90
C ASN A 171 6.46 14.77 -21.00
N ASP A 172 7.58 14.22 -21.49
CA ASP A 172 7.82 12.79 -21.45
C ASP A 172 8.30 12.38 -20.05
N ILE A 173 7.56 11.45 -19.43
CA ILE A 173 7.90 10.84 -18.14
C ILE A 173 9.33 10.29 -18.11
N ARG A 174 9.83 9.73 -19.22
CA ARG A 174 11.18 9.20 -19.34
C ARG A 174 12.20 10.29 -19.06
N TYR A 175 12.08 11.42 -19.75
CA TYR A 175 13.02 12.53 -19.65
C TYR A 175 13.11 13.06 -18.22
N LEU A 176 11.97 13.21 -17.55
CA LEU A 176 11.91 13.64 -16.15
C LEU A 176 12.58 12.62 -15.21
N LEU A 177 12.39 11.32 -15.45
CA LEU A 177 12.99 10.26 -14.63
C LEU A 177 14.49 10.06 -14.88
N GLU A 178 15.01 10.42 -16.06
CA GLU A 178 16.45 10.35 -16.39
C GLU A 178 17.25 11.46 -15.70
N MET A 179 16.60 12.52 -15.24
CA MET A 179 17.26 13.63 -14.56
C MET A 179 18.08 13.15 -13.32
N PRO A 180 19.24 13.78 -13.06
CA PRO A 180 20.08 13.46 -11.91
C PRO A 180 19.32 13.56 -10.59
N ASN A 181 19.55 12.62 -9.67
CA ASN A 181 18.97 12.57 -8.32
C ASN A 181 17.43 12.51 -8.24
N VAL A 182 16.72 12.51 -9.36
CA VAL A 182 15.27 12.25 -9.39
C VAL A 182 15.03 10.79 -9.08
N ILE A 183 14.28 10.50 -8.02
CA ILE A 183 13.94 9.13 -7.61
C ILE A 183 12.54 8.71 -8.04
N GLY A 184 11.72 9.65 -8.52
CA GLY A 184 10.38 9.36 -8.98
C GLY A 184 9.65 10.59 -9.49
N ILE A 185 8.46 10.35 -10.01
CA ILE A 185 7.52 11.39 -10.43
C ILE A 185 6.21 11.25 -9.66
N THR A 186 5.56 12.37 -9.42
CA THR A 186 4.20 12.43 -8.91
C THR A 186 3.27 13.13 -9.91
N THR A 187 2.10 12.54 -10.17
CA THR A 187 1.22 13.00 -11.26
C THR A 187 -0.21 12.52 -11.10
N ASP A 188 -1.17 13.31 -11.59
CA ASP A 188 -2.58 12.94 -11.75
C ASP A 188 -2.87 12.30 -13.13
N PHE A 189 -1.86 12.19 -14.00
CA PHE A 189 -2.01 11.70 -15.37
C PHE A 189 -2.58 10.28 -15.47
N PHE A 190 -2.36 9.44 -14.44
CA PHE A 190 -2.68 8.02 -14.47
C PHE A 190 -4.14 7.69 -14.12
N ILE A 191 -5.00 8.68 -13.91
CA ILE A 191 -6.44 8.44 -13.71
C ILE A 191 -6.98 7.60 -14.89
N ASN A 192 -7.55 6.44 -14.58
CA ASN A 192 -8.05 5.44 -15.54
C ASN A 192 -7.00 4.88 -16.53
N LYS A 193 -5.70 5.01 -16.26
CA LYS A 193 -4.61 4.45 -17.08
C LYS A 193 -3.92 3.29 -16.36
N ASP A 194 -3.13 2.54 -17.12
CA ASP A 194 -2.38 1.39 -16.64
C ASP A 194 -0.92 1.80 -16.35
N ILE A 195 -0.57 1.88 -15.06
CA ILE A 195 0.77 2.25 -14.60
C ILE A 195 1.77 1.14 -14.93
N MET A 196 1.38 -0.13 -14.82
CA MET A 196 2.25 -1.26 -15.15
C MET A 196 2.65 -1.20 -16.63
N LYS A 197 1.72 -0.88 -17.53
CA LYS A 197 2.04 -0.66 -18.95
C LYS A 197 3.07 0.46 -19.15
N ALA A 198 2.93 1.59 -18.45
CA ALA A 198 3.89 2.68 -18.51
C ALA A 198 5.28 2.27 -17.99
N LYS A 199 5.32 1.50 -16.89
CA LYS A 199 6.56 0.93 -16.36
C LYS A 199 7.24 -0.02 -17.35
N GLN A 200 6.48 -0.87 -18.04
CA GLN A 200 7.07 -1.75 -19.05
C GLN A 200 7.69 -0.96 -20.22
N ALA A 201 7.04 0.12 -20.67
CA ALA A 201 7.60 1.01 -21.68
C ALA A 201 8.90 1.69 -21.19
N LEU A 202 8.91 2.20 -19.95
CA LEU A 202 10.10 2.77 -19.32
C LEU A 202 11.25 1.77 -19.20
N ARG A 203 10.94 0.52 -18.85
CA ARG A 203 11.92 -0.58 -18.76
C ARG A 203 12.57 -0.86 -20.12
N GLN A 204 11.80 -0.86 -21.21
CA GLN A 204 12.31 -1.06 -22.57
C GLN A 204 13.28 0.06 -22.98
N GLU A 205 13.11 1.25 -22.43
CA GLU A 205 14.01 2.40 -22.58
C GLU A 205 15.16 2.42 -21.54
N ASN A 206 15.41 1.29 -20.86
CA ASN A 206 16.45 1.12 -19.82
C ASN A 206 16.27 1.97 -18.56
N ILE A 207 15.06 2.49 -18.29
CA ILE A 207 14.76 3.12 -17.01
C ILE A 207 14.46 2.03 -15.99
N LYS A 208 15.25 1.98 -14.92
CA LYS A 208 15.04 1.03 -13.84
C LYS A 208 13.77 1.37 -13.06
N VAL A 209 12.71 0.60 -13.25
CA VAL A 209 11.41 0.73 -12.57
C VAL A 209 11.05 -0.57 -11.85
N ASN A 210 10.12 -0.50 -10.90
CA ASN A 210 9.64 -1.67 -10.15
C ASN A 210 8.56 -2.42 -10.93
N VAL A 211 8.98 -3.50 -11.59
CA VAL A 211 8.17 -4.43 -12.39
C VAL A 211 8.47 -5.87 -11.98
N PHE A 212 7.62 -6.81 -12.39
CA PHE A 212 7.93 -8.23 -12.19
C PHE A 212 9.03 -8.69 -13.17
N GLU A 213 10.10 -9.23 -12.61
CA GLU A 213 11.18 -9.87 -13.37
C GLU A 213 11.35 -11.30 -12.89
N SER A 214 11.24 -12.26 -13.83
CA SER A 214 11.53 -13.65 -13.50
C SER A 214 13.03 -13.84 -13.30
N LYS A 215 13.39 -14.57 -12.24
CA LYS A 215 14.78 -14.95 -11.98
C LYS A 215 15.26 -16.11 -12.85
N LEU A 216 14.32 -16.90 -13.38
CA LEU A 216 14.58 -18.05 -14.24
C LEU A 216 13.78 -17.90 -15.54
N PRO A 217 14.33 -18.31 -16.70
CA PRO A 217 13.56 -18.34 -17.93
C PRO A 217 12.46 -19.41 -17.84
N PHE A 218 11.33 -19.19 -18.52
CA PHE A 218 10.20 -20.14 -18.53
C PHE A 218 10.61 -21.53 -19.04
N SER A 219 11.65 -21.61 -19.88
CA SER A 219 12.19 -22.87 -20.39
C SER A 219 12.77 -23.81 -19.33
N GLU A 220 13.06 -23.30 -18.12
CA GLU A 220 13.51 -24.14 -16.99
C GLU A 220 12.35 -24.78 -16.22
N PHE A 221 11.11 -24.43 -16.54
CA PHE A 221 9.94 -24.98 -15.88
C PHE A 221 9.59 -26.35 -16.47
N LYS A 222 9.23 -27.30 -15.62
CA LYS A 222 8.75 -28.62 -16.03
C LYS A 222 7.27 -28.54 -16.35
N LEU A 223 6.94 -28.69 -17.63
CA LEU A 223 5.58 -28.63 -18.12
C LEU A 223 4.97 -30.04 -18.19
N ASN A 224 3.65 -30.13 -18.11
CA ASN A 224 2.95 -31.37 -18.41
C ASN A 224 2.97 -31.67 -19.93
N ASN A 225 2.45 -32.84 -20.33
CA ASN A 225 2.41 -33.29 -21.74
C ASN A 225 1.70 -32.33 -22.71
N ASN A 226 0.90 -31.39 -22.20
CA ASN A 226 0.21 -30.39 -23.01
C ASN A 226 0.97 -29.05 -23.09
N GLY A 227 2.20 -28.97 -22.56
CA GLY A 227 2.98 -27.73 -22.50
C GLY A 227 2.46 -26.72 -21.48
N LEU A 228 1.82 -27.20 -20.40
CA LEU A 228 1.21 -26.34 -19.38
C LEU A 228 1.81 -26.61 -17.99
N ILE A 229 1.91 -25.56 -17.19
CA ILE A 229 2.27 -25.62 -15.77
C ILE A 229 1.04 -25.35 -14.89
N PRO A 230 0.75 -26.17 -13.86
CA PRO A 230 -0.26 -25.85 -12.86
C PRO A 230 0.12 -24.61 -12.04
N VAL A 231 -0.88 -23.81 -11.71
CA VAL A 231 -0.75 -22.59 -10.91
C VAL A 231 -1.78 -22.63 -9.80
N ILE A 232 -1.31 -22.67 -8.55
CA ILE A 232 -2.11 -22.47 -7.36
C ILE A 232 -2.15 -20.97 -7.09
N THR A 233 -3.34 -20.41 -6.95
CA THR A 233 -3.53 -18.99 -6.65
C THR A 233 -4.02 -18.83 -5.23
N GLN A 234 -3.38 -17.96 -4.46
CA GLN A 234 -3.61 -17.76 -3.03
C GLN A 234 -3.85 -16.27 -2.72
N ASP A 235 -4.78 -15.99 -1.79
CA ASP A 235 -4.95 -14.64 -1.24
C ASP A 235 -3.69 -14.27 -0.44
N TYR A 236 -3.00 -13.20 -0.84
CA TYR A 236 -1.73 -12.82 -0.21
C TYR A 236 -1.90 -12.35 1.25
N ARG A 237 -3.10 -11.90 1.65
CA ARG A 237 -3.36 -11.40 3.02
C ARG A 237 -3.71 -12.54 3.95
N THR A 238 -4.56 -13.46 3.50
CA THR A 238 -5.14 -14.50 4.36
C THR A 238 -4.47 -15.86 4.22
N GLY A 239 -3.67 -16.06 3.16
CA GLY A 239 -3.10 -17.37 2.84
C GLY A 239 -4.14 -18.39 2.34
N GLU A 240 -5.37 -17.98 2.07
CA GLU A 240 -6.41 -18.88 1.57
C GLU A 240 -6.13 -19.25 0.11
N VAL A 241 -6.11 -20.55 -0.20
CA VAL A 241 -6.04 -21.01 -1.59
C VAL A 241 -7.34 -20.67 -2.29
N LEU A 242 -7.26 -19.87 -3.36
CA LEU A 242 -8.40 -19.38 -4.12
C LEU A 242 -8.79 -20.33 -5.25
N MET A 243 -7.83 -20.81 -6.03
CA MET A 243 -8.08 -21.69 -7.18
C MET A 243 -6.82 -22.38 -7.68
N LEU A 244 -7.00 -23.41 -8.50
CA LEU A 244 -5.98 -24.01 -9.34
C LEU A 244 -6.33 -23.72 -10.82
N ALA A 245 -5.35 -23.30 -11.60
CA ALA A 245 -5.46 -23.16 -13.06
C ALA A 245 -4.16 -23.62 -13.73
N TYR A 246 -4.04 -23.38 -15.04
CA TYR A 246 -2.87 -23.72 -15.82
C TYR A 246 -2.39 -22.50 -16.61
N MET A 247 -1.09 -22.42 -16.86
CA MET A 247 -0.47 -21.43 -17.74
C MET A 247 0.36 -22.12 -18.81
N ASN A 248 0.35 -21.58 -20.03
CA ASN A 248 1.44 -21.76 -20.98
C ASN A 248 2.43 -20.58 -20.85
N GLU A 249 3.50 -20.58 -21.64
CA GLU A 249 4.50 -19.51 -21.64
C GLU A 249 3.89 -18.12 -21.89
N GLU A 250 2.97 -18.01 -22.84
CA GLU A 250 2.32 -16.74 -23.19
C GLU A 250 1.48 -16.20 -22.01
N ALA A 251 0.74 -17.06 -21.32
CA ALA A 251 -0.04 -16.70 -20.13
C ALA A 251 0.86 -16.23 -18.98
N TYR A 252 2.00 -16.91 -18.76
CA TYR A 252 2.99 -16.52 -17.77
C TYR A 252 3.60 -15.15 -18.10
N ASN A 253 4.06 -14.96 -19.33
CA ASN A 253 4.66 -13.72 -19.80
C ASN A 253 3.68 -12.54 -19.73
N ARG A 254 2.40 -12.76 -20.07
CA ARG A 254 1.37 -11.74 -19.93
C ARG A 254 1.10 -11.40 -18.47
N THR A 255 1.10 -12.40 -17.57
CA THR A 255 0.94 -12.21 -16.13
C THR A 255 2.03 -11.33 -15.53
N ILE A 256 3.31 -11.62 -15.81
CA ILE A 256 4.43 -10.80 -15.31
C ILE A 256 4.45 -9.40 -15.93
N THR A 257 4.01 -9.27 -17.19
CA THR A 257 4.03 -7.98 -17.89
C THR A 257 2.94 -7.05 -17.38
N GLN A 258 1.73 -7.57 -17.17
CA GLN A 258 0.54 -6.80 -16.80
C GLN A 258 0.31 -6.70 -15.30
N GLY A 259 0.92 -7.59 -14.50
CA GLY A 259 0.65 -7.68 -13.06
C GLY A 259 -0.75 -8.22 -12.73
N GLN A 260 -1.41 -8.86 -13.69
CA GLN A 260 -2.73 -9.47 -13.56
C GLN A 260 -2.68 -10.94 -13.95
N MET A 261 -3.32 -11.82 -13.19
CA MET A 261 -3.34 -13.25 -13.50
C MET A 261 -3.97 -13.53 -14.85
N THR A 262 -3.18 -14.11 -15.75
CA THR A 262 -3.61 -14.65 -17.03
C THR A 262 -3.42 -16.16 -17.02
N TYR A 263 -4.48 -16.91 -17.32
CA TYR A 263 -4.45 -18.36 -17.38
C TYR A 263 -4.63 -18.85 -18.83
N PHE A 264 -4.31 -20.11 -19.06
CA PHE A 264 -4.62 -20.82 -20.30
C PHE A 264 -5.80 -21.77 -20.10
N SER A 265 -6.89 -21.53 -20.82
CA SER A 265 -8.05 -22.42 -20.79
C SER A 265 -7.84 -23.60 -21.71
N ARG A 266 -7.70 -24.80 -21.12
CA ARG A 266 -7.56 -26.06 -21.87
C ARG A 266 -8.76 -26.38 -22.75
N SER A 267 -9.97 -26.04 -22.30
CA SER A 267 -11.20 -26.34 -23.05
C SER A 267 -11.45 -25.35 -24.19
N ARG A 268 -11.05 -24.09 -24.03
CA ARG A 268 -11.20 -23.05 -25.06
C ARG A 268 -9.96 -22.91 -25.96
N ASN A 269 -8.85 -23.55 -25.57
CA ASN A 269 -7.54 -23.40 -26.20
C ASN A 269 -7.13 -21.93 -26.38
N ALA A 270 -7.32 -21.12 -25.33
CA ALA A 270 -7.17 -19.67 -25.38
C ALA A 270 -6.68 -19.09 -24.05
N LEU A 271 -6.02 -17.93 -24.13
CA LEU A 271 -5.70 -17.11 -22.97
C LEU A 271 -6.96 -16.56 -22.31
N TRP A 272 -6.90 -16.38 -21.00
CA TRP A 272 -7.98 -15.81 -20.19
C TRP A 272 -7.39 -14.95 -19.08
N ILE A 273 -7.60 -13.63 -19.16
CA ILE A 273 -7.31 -12.73 -18.04
C ILE A 273 -8.42 -12.90 -17.00
N LYS A 274 -8.04 -13.28 -15.78
CA LYS A 274 -9.01 -13.43 -14.69
C LYS A 274 -9.65 -12.08 -14.38
N GLY A 275 -10.98 -12.03 -14.45
CA GLY A 275 -11.76 -10.83 -14.15
C GLY A 275 -12.14 -9.99 -15.38
N GLU A 276 -11.61 -10.28 -16.57
CA GLU A 276 -11.89 -9.49 -17.79
C GLU A 276 -13.40 -9.37 -18.09
N THR A 277 -14.16 -10.46 -17.90
CA THR A 277 -15.62 -10.45 -18.09
C THR A 277 -16.39 -10.10 -16.80
N SER A 278 -15.88 -10.48 -15.63
CA SER A 278 -16.64 -10.44 -14.37
C SER A 278 -16.29 -9.28 -13.44
N GLY A 279 -15.23 -8.52 -13.73
CA GLY A 279 -14.64 -7.52 -12.83
C GLY A 279 -13.82 -8.10 -11.66
N ASN A 280 -13.85 -9.41 -11.42
CA ASN A 280 -13.15 -10.06 -10.30
C ASN A 280 -11.70 -10.36 -10.67
N TYR A 281 -10.90 -9.31 -10.81
CA TYR A 281 -9.47 -9.41 -11.13
C TYR A 281 -8.66 -10.06 -10.01
N GLN A 282 -7.48 -10.55 -10.37
CA GLN A 282 -6.46 -11.04 -9.45
C GLN A 282 -5.15 -10.35 -9.78
N TYR A 283 -4.72 -9.42 -8.92
CA TYR A 283 -3.48 -8.66 -9.11
C TYR A 283 -2.32 -9.38 -8.44
N VAL A 284 -1.24 -9.60 -9.19
CA VAL A 284 -0.07 -10.37 -8.74
C VAL A 284 0.68 -9.59 -7.65
N LYS A 285 1.13 -10.31 -6.62
CA LYS A 285 2.10 -9.79 -5.64
C LYS A 285 3.39 -10.57 -5.68
N GLU A 286 3.30 -11.90 -5.68
CA GLU A 286 4.46 -12.79 -5.72
C GLU A 286 4.11 -14.04 -6.53
N ILE A 287 5.10 -14.63 -7.21
CA ILE A 287 4.98 -15.95 -7.81
C ILE A 287 6.18 -16.77 -7.37
N PHE A 288 5.91 -17.94 -6.81
CA PHE A 288 6.90 -18.93 -6.42
C PHE A 288 6.84 -20.11 -7.38
N LEU A 289 7.98 -20.72 -7.62
CA LEU A 289 8.12 -22.01 -8.26
C LEU A 289 8.43 -23.04 -7.16
N ASP A 290 7.80 -24.20 -7.21
CA ASP A 290 8.02 -25.27 -6.24
C ASP A 290 9.40 -25.92 -6.38
N CYS A 291 9.75 -26.85 -5.49
CA CYS A 291 11.09 -27.45 -5.47
C CYS A 291 11.42 -28.30 -6.70
N ASP A 292 10.40 -28.87 -7.34
CA ASP A 292 10.58 -29.70 -8.53
C ASP A 292 10.43 -28.94 -9.83
N ASN A 293 10.21 -27.62 -9.77
CA ASN A 293 10.02 -26.72 -10.89
C ASN A 293 8.80 -27.04 -11.77
N ASP A 294 7.77 -27.71 -11.24
CA ASP A 294 6.61 -28.16 -12.01
C ASP A 294 5.29 -27.50 -11.60
N THR A 295 5.30 -26.66 -10.57
CA THR A 295 4.09 -26.00 -10.06
C THR A 295 4.39 -24.57 -9.60
N LEU A 296 3.52 -23.63 -9.99
CA LEU A 296 3.59 -22.24 -9.52
C LEU A 296 2.62 -22.00 -8.36
N LEU A 297 3.06 -21.20 -7.38
CA LEU A 297 2.20 -20.58 -6.37
C LEU A 297 2.17 -19.07 -6.59
N ALA A 298 1.03 -18.55 -7.05
CA ALA A 298 0.82 -17.12 -7.24
C ALA A 298 0.04 -16.53 -6.05
N LYS A 299 0.65 -15.57 -5.35
CA LYS A 299 -0.03 -14.76 -4.33
C LYS A 299 -0.61 -13.52 -4.98
N VAL A 300 -1.90 -13.26 -4.73
CA VAL A 300 -2.65 -12.22 -5.42
C VAL A 300 -3.53 -11.40 -4.47
N ILE A 301 -3.86 -10.18 -4.89
CA ILE A 301 -5.02 -9.44 -4.37
C ILE A 301 -6.24 -9.79 -5.21
N PRO A 302 -7.27 -10.44 -4.64
CA PRO A 302 -8.54 -10.62 -5.33
C PRO A 302 -9.40 -9.35 -5.26
N SER A 303 -9.95 -8.89 -6.40
CA SER A 303 -10.93 -7.78 -6.44
C SER A 303 -12.37 -8.22 -6.21
N GLY A 304 -12.59 -9.51 -5.93
CA GLY A 304 -13.89 -10.14 -5.78
C GLY A 304 -13.73 -11.66 -5.70
N PRO A 305 -14.83 -12.43 -5.75
CA PRO A 305 -14.76 -13.89 -5.65
C PRO A 305 -13.92 -14.50 -6.78
N ALA A 306 -13.09 -15.48 -6.44
CA ALA A 306 -12.34 -16.23 -7.43
C ALA A 306 -13.25 -17.20 -8.20
N CYS A 307 -14.26 -17.76 -7.54
CA CYS A 307 -15.14 -18.75 -8.13
C CYS A 307 -16.30 -18.12 -8.91
N HIS A 308 -16.69 -18.77 -10.01
CA HIS A 308 -17.84 -18.36 -10.83
C HIS A 308 -19.19 -18.54 -10.13
N THR A 309 -19.24 -19.31 -9.03
CA THR A 309 -20.44 -19.48 -8.20
C THR A 309 -20.63 -18.35 -7.17
N GLY A 310 -19.71 -17.38 -7.13
CA GLY A 310 -19.73 -16.27 -6.17
C GLY A 310 -18.98 -16.56 -4.86
N ASN A 311 -18.50 -17.80 -4.66
CA ASN A 311 -17.67 -18.14 -3.51
C ASN A 311 -16.26 -17.53 -3.62
N LYS A 312 -15.66 -17.20 -2.46
CA LYS A 312 -14.31 -16.61 -2.38
C LYS A 312 -13.27 -17.54 -3.02
N SER A 313 -13.28 -18.81 -2.60
CA SER A 313 -12.42 -19.88 -3.13
C SER A 313 -13.22 -20.89 -3.95
N CYS A 314 -12.55 -21.59 -4.87
CA CYS A 314 -13.05 -22.80 -5.52
C CYS A 314 -13.11 -24.00 -4.56
N PHE A 315 -12.33 -23.99 -3.48
CA PHE A 315 -12.23 -25.07 -2.49
C PHE A 315 -13.18 -24.85 -1.30
N TYR A 316 -14.43 -24.48 -1.57
CA TYR A 316 -15.41 -24.14 -0.53
C TYR A 316 -16.23 -25.33 -0.01
N THR A 317 -16.13 -26.50 -0.64
CA THR A 317 -16.86 -27.71 -0.23
C THR A 317 -15.91 -28.68 0.47
N SER A 318 -16.16 -28.94 1.76
CA SER A 318 -15.44 -29.98 2.51
C SER A 318 -15.95 -31.36 2.11
N LEU A 319 -15.04 -32.27 1.75
CA LEU A 319 -15.37 -33.66 1.38
C LEU A 319 -15.22 -34.62 2.55
N ILE A 320 -14.21 -34.39 3.39
CA ILE A 320 -13.85 -35.22 4.53
C ILE A 320 -13.30 -34.28 5.59
N GLU A 321 -13.86 -34.34 6.79
CA GLU A 321 -13.37 -33.61 7.95
C GLU A 321 -13.31 -34.58 9.13
N LYS A 322 -12.16 -34.61 9.80
CA LYS A 322 -12.05 -35.27 11.10
C LYS A 322 -12.26 -34.20 12.15
N GLU A 323 -13.05 -34.49 13.17
CA GLU A 323 -13.08 -33.61 14.34
C GLU A 323 -11.71 -33.62 15.00
N TYR A 324 -11.01 -32.48 14.93
CA TYR A 324 -9.83 -32.22 15.73
C TYR A 324 -9.90 -30.79 16.24
N LYS A 325 -9.39 -30.57 17.45
CA LYS A 325 -9.21 -29.22 17.96
C LYS A 325 -8.03 -28.62 17.20
N MET A 326 -8.29 -27.66 16.31
CA MET A 326 -7.22 -26.91 15.67
C MET A 326 -6.43 -26.19 16.78
N ILE A 327 -5.17 -26.58 16.97
CA ILE A 327 -4.24 -25.89 17.88
C ILE A 327 -3.38 -25.01 16.99
N ASN A 328 -3.95 -23.92 16.48
CA ASN A 328 -3.13 -22.89 15.85
C ASN A 328 -3.02 -21.71 16.82
N THR A 329 -1.90 -21.68 17.56
CA THR A 329 -1.61 -20.62 18.53
C THR A 329 -1.63 -19.23 17.90
N TYR A 330 -1.43 -19.12 16.58
CA TYR A 330 -1.48 -17.86 15.85
C TYR A 330 -2.91 -17.34 15.60
N HIS A 331 -3.95 -18.19 15.67
CA HIS A 331 -5.35 -17.76 15.50
C HIS A 331 -6.12 -17.58 16.81
N ILE A 332 -5.49 -17.78 17.98
CA ILE A 332 -6.21 -17.70 19.26
C ILE A 332 -6.96 -16.38 19.47
N LEU A 333 -6.41 -15.26 19.00
CA LEU A 333 -7.07 -13.95 19.09
C LEU A 333 -8.26 -13.83 18.14
N GLU A 334 -8.17 -14.43 16.95
CA GLU A 334 -9.27 -14.50 15.98
C GLU A 334 -10.38 -15.39 16.52
N ASP A 335 -10.05 -16.56 17.07
CA ASP A 335 -11.01 -17.47 17.71
C ASP A 335 -11.75 -16.78 18.88
N VAL A 336 -11.03 -16.05 19.73
CA VAL A 336 -11.63 -15.30 20.84
C VAL A 336 -12.53 -14.18 20.30
N TYR A 337 -12.10 -13.47 19.27
CA TYR A 337 -12.88 -12.42 18.63
C TYR A 337 -14.18 -12.98 18.04
N ASP A 338 -14.11 -14.10 17.32
CA ASP A 338 -15.26 -14.76 16.73
C ASP A 338 -16.25 -15.24 17.79
N VAL A 339 -15.76 -15.77 18.92
CA VAL A 339 -16.60 -16.10 20.08
C VAL A 339 -17.30 -14.86 20.65
N ILE A 340 -16.62 -13.72 20.72
CA ILE A 340 -17.23 -12.46 21.17
C ILE A 340 -18.31 -12.00 20.20
N MET A 341 -18.03 -12.04 18.89
CA MET A 341 -18.96 -11.64 17.84
C MET A 341 -20.17 -12.58 17.74
N ASP A 342 -19.97 -13.88 17.90
CA ASP A 342 -21.04 -14.87 17.98
C ASP A 342 -21.95 -14.57 19.18
N ARG A 343 -21.39 -14.39 20.38
CA ARG A 343 -22.16 -14.07 21.59
C ARG A 343 -22.97 -12.78 21.46
N MET A 344 -22.50 -11.82 20.66
CA MET A 344 -23.24 -10.59 20.37
C MET A 344 -24.49 -10.86 19.51
N LYS A 345 -24.42 -11.80 18.57
CA LYS A 345 -25.54 -12.18 17.69
C LYS A 345 -26.44 -13.25 18.30
N ASN A 346 -25.85 -14.18 19.05
CA ASN A 346 -26.44 -15.35 19.67
C ASN A 346 -26.15 -15.31 21.20
N PRO A 347 -26.92 -14.54 21.99
CA PRO A 347 -26.65 -14.37 23.41
C PRO A 347 -26.67 -15.70 24.17
N LYS A 348 -25.69 -15.89 25.05
CA LYS A 348 -25.59 -17.07 25.91
C LYS A 348 -25.71 -16.67 27.38
N GLU A 349 -26.70 -17.21 28.06
CA GLU A 349 -26.92 -16.95 29.49
C GLU A 349 -25.68 -17.33 30.32
N GLY A 350 -25.31 -16.47 31.28
CA GLY A 350 -24.12 -16.64 32.11
C GLY A 350 -22.78 -16.27 31.46
N SER A 351 -22.76 -15.86 30.19
CA SER A 351 -21.55 -15.39 29.50
C SER A 351 -21.11 -14.01 29.99
N TYR A 352 -19.85 -13.86 30.39
CA TYR A 352 -19.28 -12.56 30.77
C TYR A 352 -19.32 -11.55 29.62
N THR A 353 -19.13 -12.01 28.38
CA THR A 353 -19.22 -11.16 27.20
C THR A 353 -20.62 -10.56 27.05
N ASN A 354 -21.68 -11.34 27.28
CA ASN A 354 -23.05 -10.83 27.23
C ASN A 354 -23.34 -9.86 28.39
N TYR A 355 -22.84 -10.14 29.60
CA TYR A 355 -22.90 -9.18 30.71
C TYR A 355 -22.28 -7.83 30.36
N LEU A 356 -21.13 -7.82 29.68
CA LEU A 356 -20.49 -6.58 29.24
C LEU A 356 -21.35 -5.85 28.20
N PHE A 357 -21.89 -6.55 27.20
CA PHE A 357 -22.78 -5.95 26.21
C PHE A 357 -24.07 -5.40 26.82
N ASP A 358 -24.69 -6.12 27.76
CA ASP A 358 -25.91 -5.70 28.45
C ASP A 358 -25.70 -4.44 29.31
N LYS A 359 -24.50 -4.29 29.91
CA LYS A 359 -24.12 -3.11 30.68
C LYS A 359 -23.67 -1.93 29.81
N GLY A 360 -23.46 -2.14 28.52
CA GLY A 360 -23.14 -1.11 27.55
C GLY A 360 -21.70 -0.60 27.61
N ILE A 361 -21.44 0.40 26.75
CA ILE A 361 -20.09 0.89 26.43
C ILE A 361 -19.32 1.39 27.67
N ASP A 362 -19.97 2.03 28.63
CA ASP A 362 -19.30 2.58 29.82
C ASP A 362 -18.67 1.47 30.68
N LYS A 363 -19.34 0.32 30.82
CA LYS A 363 -18.81 -0.80 31.59
C LYS A 363 -17.63 -1.47 30.86
N ILE A 364 -17.73 -1.58 29.54
CA ILE A 364 -16.65 -2.09 28.69
C ILE A 364 -15.42 -1.18 28.80
N LEU A 365 -15.60 0.14 28.64
CA LEU A 365 -14.52 1.13 28.72
C LEU A 365 -13.88 1.17 30.12
N LYS A 366 -14.69 1.05 31.18
CA LYS A 366 -14.17 0.93 32.54
C LYS A 366 -13.23 -0.28 32.66
N LYS A 367 -13.65 -1.43 32.13
CA LYS A 367 -12.82 -2.64 32.14
C LYS A 367 -11.53 -2.45 31.35
N CYS A 368 -11.59 -1.90 30.14
CA CYS A 368 -10.38 -1.57 29.38
C CYS A 368 -9.41 -0.66 30.15
N GLY A 369 -9.92 0.30 30.94
CA GLY A 369 -9.08 1.15 31.79
C GLY A 369 -8.44 0.42 32.98
N GLU A 370 -9.17 -0.52 33.60
CA GLU A 370 -8.66 -1.38 34.68
C GLU A 370 -7.50 -2.25 34.17
N GLU A 371 -7.73 -3.05 33.13
CA GLU A 371 -6.71 -3.96 32.59
C GLU A 371 -5.49 -3.17 32.07
N ALA A 372 -5.69 -2.00 31.44
CA ALA A 372 -4.57 -1.16 31.00
C ALA A 372 -3.69 -0.68 32.17
N ALA A 373 -4.28 -0.35 33.32
CA ALA A 373 -3.53 0.03 34.51
C ALA A 373 -2.81 -1.18 35.12
N GLU A 374 -3.46 -2.35 35.12
CA GLU A 374 -2.90 -3.61 35.61
C GLU A 374 -1.69 -4.05 34.77
N ILE A 375 -1.76 -3.99 33.43
CA ILE A 375 -0.62 -4.22 32.53
C ILE A 375 0.57 -3.31 32.88
N ILE A 376 0.33 -2.01 33.12
CA ILE A 376 1.39 -1.06 33.46
C ILE A 376 2.07 -1.44 34.78
N ILE A 377 1.26 -1.82 35.78
CA ILE A 377 1.77 -2.23 37.10
C ILE A 377 2.52 -3.56 37.00
N ALA A 378 2.00 -4.53 36.25
CA ALA A 378 2.63 -5.83 36.03
C ALA A 378 3.96 -5.68 35.26
N ALA A 379 4.03 -4.81 34.25
CA ALA A 379 5.25 -4.53 33.50
C ALA A 379 6.36 -3.92 34.37
N LYS A 380 6.01 -3.13 35.39
CA LYS A 380 6.96 -2.61 36.39
C LYS A 380 7.54 -3.73 37.27
N ASN A 381 6.82 -4.84 37.45
CA ASN A 381 7.18 -5.96 38.34
C ASN A 381 7.40 -7.26 37.53
N PRO A 382 8.42 -7.33 36.66
CA PRO A 382 8.55 -8.40 35.66
C PRO A 382 8.73 -9.81 36.23
N GLU A 383 9.06 -9.96 37.52
CA GLU A 383 9.31 -11.25 38.16
C GLU A 383 8.03 -11.99 38.60
N THR A 384 6.86 -11.33 38.60
CA THR A 384 5.59 -11.96 39.03
C THR A 384 4.94 -12.81 37.95
N GLY A 385 5.32 -12.64 36.68
CA GLY A 385 4.68 -13.30 35.54
C GLY A 385 3.25 -12.83 35.25
N GLU A 386 2.71 -11.90 36.04
CA GLU A 386 1.36 -11.32 35.90
C GLU A 386 1.17 -10.64 34.54
N LEU A 387 2.25 -10.10 33.95
CA LEU A 387 2.24 -9.47 32.63
C LEU A 387 1.75 -10.39 31.49
N ARG A 388 1.72 -11.72 31.68
CA ARG A 388 1.17 -12.64 30.67
C ARG A 388 -0.35 -12.81 30.78
N TYR A 389 -0.91 -12.51 31.94
CA TYR A 389 -2.33 -12.64 32.24
C TYR A 389 -3.09 -11.35 31.95
N GLU A 390 -2.45 -10.21 32.19
CA GLU A 390 -2.87 -8.87 31.78
C GLU A 390 -2.51 -8.59 30.32
#